data_AF-A0A356ANH2-F1
#
_entry.id   AF-A0A356ANH2-F1
#
_cell.length_a   1.000
_cell.length_b   1.000
_cell.length_c   1.000
_cell.angle_alpha   90.00
_cell.angle_beta   90.00
_cell.angle_gamma   90.00
#
_symmetry.space_group_name_H-M   'P 1'
#
loop_
_entity.id
_entity.type
_entity.pdbx_description
1 polymer ?
#
loop_
_entity_poly.entity_id
_entity_poly.type
_entity_poly.pdbx_seq_one_letter_code
_entity_poly.pdbx_strand_id
1 'polypeptide(L)'
;MEELRPVLADRFVLTLINTRQVNGGGFAQKEDGAVLMDDDTRRTVLTAWQKKKQEKITHPLLGEKIEWGLVPYSQALLLARRLRGDIDAYPPFLWK
;
A
#
# COMPACT_ATOMS: atom_id res chain seq x y z
N MET A 1 2.35 5.51 8.18
CA MET A 1 1.33 4.94 7.27
C MET A 1 0.65 6.01 6.42
N GLU A 2 0.36 7.19 6.96
CA GLU A 2 -0.41 8.23 6.25
C GLU A 2 0.13 8.61 4.87
N GLU A 3 1.44 8.81 4.73
CA GLU A 3 2.07 9.13 3.43
C GLU A 3 1.97 8.01 2.38
N LEU A 4 1.78 6.77 2.85
CA LEU A 4 1.74 5.59 1.98
C LEU A 4 0.30 5.19 1.61
N ARG A 5 -0.71 5.61 2.39
CA ARG A 5 -2.10 5.18 2.22
C ARG A 5 -2.66 5.51 0.82
N PRO A 6 -2.50 6.73 0.26
CA PRO A 6 -3.01 7.02 -1.09
C PRO A 6 -2.32 6.20 -2.20
N VAL A 7 -1.01 5.99 -2.06
CA VAL A 7 -0.16 5.44 -3.13
C VAL A 7 -0.10 3.92 -3.12
N LEU A 8 -0.16 3.32 -1.93
CA LEU A 8 -0.16 1.88 -1.73
C LEU A 8 -1.56 1.32 -1.57
N ALA A 9 -2.42 1.89 -0.73
CA ALA A 9 -3.72 1.31 -0.40
C ALA A 9 -4.83 1.80 -1.34
N ASP A 10 -5.04 3.11 -1.44
CA ASP A 10 -6.20 3.66 -2.18
C ASP A 10 -6.09 3.36 -3.67
N ARG A 11 -4.93 3.64 -4.28
CA ARG A 11 -4.64 3.27 -5.68
C ARG A 11 -4.78 1.77 -5.92
N PHE A 12 -4.37 0.92 -4.97
CA PHE A 12 -4.52 -0.53 -5.07
C PHE A 12 -5.99 -0.95 -5.11
N VAL A 13 -6.80 -0.45 -4.16
CA VAL A 13 -8.24 -0.74 -4.10
C VAL A 13 -8.95 -0.25 -5.38
N LEU A 14 -8.67 0.99 -5.81
CA LEU A 14 -9.22 1.53 -7.06
C LEU A 14 -8.84 0.67 -8.27
N THR A 15 -7.62 0.14 -8.32
CA THR A 15 -7.18 -0.76 -9.39
C THR A 15 -8.01 -2.05 -9.39
N LEU A 16 -8.24 -2.66 -8.24
CA LEU A 16 -9.04 -3.89 -8.13
C LEU A 16 -10.49 -3.68 -8.59
N ILE A 17 -11.09 -2.55 -8.23
CA ILE A 17 -12.45 -2.17 -8.64
C ILE A 17 -12.49 -1.91 -10.15
N ASN A 18 -11.60 -1.08 -10.67
CA ASN A 18 -11.59 -0.69 -12.10
C ASN A 18 -11.32 -1.87 -13.03
N THR A 19 -10.51 -2.84 -12.58
CA THR A 19 -10.23 -4.07 -13.33
C THR A 19 -11.24 -5.19 -13.07
N ARG A 20 -12.29 -4.92 -12.28
CA ARG A 20 -13.35 -5.86 -11.90
C ARG A 20 -12.85 -7.13 -11.19
N GLN A 21 -11.64 -7.12 -10.64
CA GLN A 21 -11.13 -8.20 -9.79
C GLN A 21 -11.92 -8.31 -8.48
N VAL A 22 -12.47 -7.18 -8.01
CA VAL A 22 -13.36 -7.10 -6.85
C VAL A 22 -14.59 -6.30 -7.26
N ASN A 23 -15.78 -6.75 -6.84
CA ASN A 23 -17.04 -6.09 -7.12
C ASN A 23 -18.02 -6.29 -5.95
N GLY A 24 -19.19 -5.65 -6.00
CA GLY A 24 -20.18 -5.68 -4.93
C GLY A 24 -20.72 -7.08 -4.59
N GLY A 25 -20.65 -8.05 -5.51
CA GLY A 25 -21.09 -9.42 -5.26
C GLY A 25 -20.23 -10.17 -4.23
N GLY A 26 -19.01 -9.69 -3.97
CA GLY A 26 -18.09 -10.25 -2.98
C GLY A 26 -18.32 -9.80 -1.54
N PHE A 27 -19.43 -9.08 -1.29
CA PHE A 27 -19.71 -8.45 -0.01
C PHE A 27 -21.15 -8.68 0.43
N ALA A 28 -21.33 -8.80 1.75
CA ALA A 28 -22.64 -8.95 2.37
C ALA A 28 -22.82 -7.91 3.48
N GLN A 29 -23.96 -7.22 3.48
CA GLN A 29 -24.34 -6.32 4.55
C GLN A 29 -25.05 -7.11 5.66
N LYS A 30 -24.66 -6.87 6.91
CA LYS A 30 -25.30 -7.41 8.12
C LYS A 30 -26.41 -6.49 8.60
N GLU A 31 -27.28 -7.01 9.46
CA GLU A 31 -28.44 -6.28 10.00
C GLU A 31 -28.04 -5.02 10.80
N ASP A 32 -26.84 -5.01 11.36
CA ASP A 32 -26.23 -3.88 12.08
C ASP A 32 -25.55 -2.84 11.14
N GLY A 33 -25.62 -3.06 9.83
CA GLY A 33 -25.02 -2.19 8.81
C GLY A 33 -23.57 -2.52 8.46
N ALA A 34 -22.91 -3.48 9.14
CA ALA A 34 -21.56 -3.90 8.79
C ALA A 34 -21.50 -4.52 7.39
N VAL A 35 -20.46 -4.21 6.61
CA VAL A 35 -20.22 -4.82 5.29
C VAL A 35 -19.05 -5.79 5.42
N LEU A 36 -19.33 -7.07 5.21
CA LEU A 36 -18.32 -8.14 5.30
C LEU A 36 -17.89 -8.58 3.90
N MET A 37 -16.59 -8.76 3.73
CA MET A 37 -15.97 -9.33 2.54
C MET A 37 -15.94 -10.86 2.66
N ASP A 38 -16.39 -11.57 1.63
CA ASP A 38 -16.32 -13.03 1.61
C ASP A 38 -14.88 -13.56 1.45
N ASP A 39 -14.74 -14.86 1.63
CA ASP A 39 -13.43 -15.52 1.64
C ASP A 39 -12.73 -15.51 0.28
N ASP A 40 -13.48 -15.62 -0.83
CA ASP A 40 -12.94 -15.65 -2.18
C ASP A 40 -12.46 -14.26 -2.64
N THR A 41 -13.25 -13.23 -2.32
CA THR A 41 -12.90 -11.83 -2.52
C THR A 41 -11.70 -11.46 -1.66
N ARG A 42 -11.68 -11.85 -0.39
CA ARG A 42 -10.53 -11.63 0.50
C ARG A 42 -9.27 -12.30 -0.03
N ARG A 43 -9.36 -13.54 -0.51
CA ARG A 43 -8.22 -14.24 -1.14
C ARG A 43 -7.71 -13.49 -2.36
N THR A 44 -8.62 -13.00 -3.22
CA THR A 44 -8.27 -12.22 -4.40
C THR A 44 -7.52 -10.95 -4.03
N VAL A 45 -8.04 -10.18 -3.06
CA VAL A 45 -7.39 -8.96 -2.53
C VAL A 45 -6.01 -9.29 -1.98
N LEU A 46 -5.87 -10.31 -1.14
CA LEU A 46 -4.59 -10.66 -0.51
C LEU A 46 -3.56 -11.14 -1.54
N THR A 47 -3.95 -11.96 -2.51
CA THR A 47 -3.04 -12.41 -3.59
C THR A 47 -2.58 -11.22 -4.44
N ALA A 48 -3.50 -10.33 -4.85
CA ALA A 48 -3.16 -9.14 -5.60
C ALA A 48 -2.24 -8.20 -4.78
N TRP A 49 -2.46 -8.09 -3.47
CA TRP A 49 -1.62 -7.31 -2.57
C TRP A 49 -0.20 -7.85 -2.48
N GLN A 50 -0.02 -9.17 -2.35
CA GLN A 50 1.31 -9.79 -2.36
C GLN A 50 2.04 -9.52 -3.67
N LYS A 51 1.34 -9.66 -4.81
CA LYS A 51 1.90 -9.33 -6.13
C LYS A 51 2.29 -7.85 -6.22
N LYS A 52 1.43 -6.94 -5.76
CA LYS A 52 1.69 -5.50 -5.77
C LYS A 52 2.95 -5.16 -4.97
N LYS A 53 3.15 -5.78 -3.82
CA LYS A 53 4.35 -5.56 -3.00
C LYS A 53 5.64 -5.99 -3.70
N GLN A 54 5.62 -7.01 -4.56
CA GLN A 54 6.79 -7.49 -5.30
C GLN A 54 7.12 -6.65 -6.54
N GLU A 55 6.19 -5.81 -7.00
CA GLU A 55 6.46 -4.89 -8.10
C GLU A 55 7.59 -3.92 -7.72
N LYS A 56 8.53 -3.73 -8.65
CA LYS A 56 9.69 -2.86 -8.44
C LYS A 56 9.38 -1.43 -8.84
N ILE A 57 9.86 -0.51 -8.02
CA ILE A 57 9.88 0.93 -8.29
C ILE A 57 11.29 1.47 -8.13
N THR A 58 11.54 2.64 -8.71
CA THR A 58 12.69 3.46 -8.33
C THR A 58 12.25 4.37 -7.19
N HIS A 59 12.87 4.23 -6.01
CA HIS A 59 12.55 5.09 -4.88
C HIS A 59 12.85 6.55 -5.25
N PRO A 60 11.88 7.48 -5.14
CA PRO A 60 11.97 8.83 -5.71
C PRO A 60 13.12 9.65 -5.11
N LEU A 61 13.42 9.44 -3.83
CA LEU A 61 14.55 10.08 -3.15
C LEU A 61 15.89 9.33 -3.30
N LEU A 62 15.92 8.03 -3.02
CA LEU A 62 17.16 7.25 -3.00
C LEU A 62 17.70 6.94 -4.41
N GLY A 63 16.84 6.98 -5.45
CA GLY A 63 17.20 6.60 -6.82
C GLY A 63 17.40 5.09 -7.01
N GLU A 64 17.21 4.29 -5.96
CA GLU A 64 17.41 2.84 -5.97
C GLU A 64 16.17 2.09 -6.45
N LYS A 65 16.38 0.97 -7.16
CA LYS A 65 15.29 0.05 -7.50
C LYS A 65 14.96 -0.86 -6.33
N ILE A 66 13.77 -0.72 -5.77
CA ILE A 66 13.27 -1.51 -4.64
C ILE A 66 11.87 -2.05 -4.92
N GLU A 67 11.47 -3.08 -4.19
CA GLU A 67 10.09 -3.57 -4.21
C GLU A 67 9.16 -2.62 -3.45
N TRP A 68 7.91 -2.46 -3.91
CA TRP A 68 6.89 -1.66 -3.21
C TRP A 68 6.74 -2.06 -1.74
N GLY A 69 6.84 -3.36 -1.44
CA GLY A 69 6.76 -3.90 -0.08
C GLY A 69 7.89 -3.44 0.85
N LEU A 70 9.01 -2.97 0.30
CA LEU A 70 10.15 -2.46 1.06
C LEU A 70 10.10 -0.94 1.28
N VAL A 71 9.23 -0.21 0.58
CA VAL A 71 9.08 1.25 0.76
C VAL A 71 8.82 1.64 2.22
N PRO A 72 7.87 1.01 2.96
CA PRO A 72 7.66 1.36 4.37
C PRO A 72 8.91 1.14 5.22
N TYR A 73 9.70 0.11 4.91
CA TYR A 73 10.94 -0.18 5.61
C TYR A 73 12.02 0.88 5.32
N SER A 74 12.21 1.27 4.06
CA SER A 74 13.12 2.35 3.68
C SER A 74 12.75 3.67 4.36
N GLN A 75 11.46 4.01 4.43
CA GLN A 75 10.98 5.20 5.11
C GLN A 75 11.21 5.13 6.63
N ALA A 76 10.98 3.97 7.26
CA ALA A 76 11.31 3.77 8.67
C ALA A 76 12.81 3.98 8.96
N LEU A 77 13.70 3.55 8.05
CA LEU A 77 15.15 3.79 8.18
C LEU A 77 15.52 5.27 8.03
N LEU A 78 14.89 6.00 7.11
CA LEU A 78 15.08 7.45 6.97
C LEU A 78 14.61 8.19 8.22
N LEU A 79 13.48 7.78 8.80
CA LEU A 79 12.99 8.33 10.06
C LEU A 79 13.96 8.04 11.21
N ALA A 80 14.47 6.81 11.32
CA ALA A 80 15.45 6.45 12.34
C ALA A 80 16.74 7.29 12.23
N ARG A 81 17.23 7.53 11.01
CA ARG A 81 18.36 8.44 10.75
C ARG A 81 18.07 9.86 11.22
N ARG A 82 16.87 10.37 10.96
CA ARG A 82 16.46 11.70 11.44
C ARG A 82 16.47 11.76 12.97
N LEU A 83 15.93 10.74 13.64
CA LEU A 83 15.89 10.68 15.11
C LEU A 83 17.28 10.62 15.75
N ARG A 84 18.27 10.02 15.07
CA ARG A 84 19.67 10.01 15.52
C ARG A 84 20.43 11.29 15.20
N GLY A 85 19.86 12.20 14.41
CA GLY A 85 20.53 13.42 13.95
C GLY A 85 21.44 13.20 12.74
N ASP A 86 21.38 12.04 12.08
CA ASP A 86 22.19 11.74 10.89
C ASP A 86 21.75 12.55 9.66
N ILE A 87 20.51 13.05 9.67
CA ILE A 87 19.93 13.90 8.62
C ILE A 87 19.15 15.07 9.23
N ASP A 88 19.14 16.20 8.53
CA ASP A 88 18.54 17.46 9.01
C ASP A 88 17.01 17.38 9.11
N ALA A 89 16.37 16.68 8.16
CA ALA A 89 14.93 16.53 8.08
C ALA A 89 14.54 15.13 7.60
N TYR A 90 13.37 14.67 8.01
CA TYR A 90 12.76 13.46 7.45
C TYR A 90 12.14 13.79 6.09
N PRO A 91 12.60 13.15 4.99
CA PRO A 91 12.02 13.37 3.67
C PRO A 91 10.82 12.43 3.46
N PRO A 92 9.58 12.97 3.36
CA PRO A 92 8.40 12.12 3.18
C PRO A 92 8.40 11.42 1.82
N PHE A 93 7.68 10.30 1.73
CA PHE A 93 7.54 9.58 0.47
C PHE A 93 6.56 10.29 -0.47
N LEU A 94 7.09 10.94 -1.52
CA LEU A 94 6.31 11.61 -2.55
C LEU A 94 6.32 10.80 -3.84
N TRP A 95 5.15 10.32 -4.26
CA TRP A 95 4.97 9.49 -5.45
C TRP A 95 4.12 10.19 -6.50
N LYS A 96 4.48 10.03 -7.78
CA LYS A 96 3.79 10.65 -8.92
C LYS A 96 2.56 9.84 -9.38
#